data_AF-A0A328RTD2-F1
#
_entry.id   AF-A0A328RTD2-F1
#
_cell.length_a   1.000
_cell.length_b   1.000
_cell.length_c   1.000
_cell.angle_alpha   90.00
_cell.angle_beta   90.00
_cell.angle_gamma   90.00
#
_symmetry.space_group_name_H-M   'P 1'
#
loop_
_entity.id
_entity.type
_entity.pdbx_description
1 polymer ?
#
loop_
_entity_poly.entity_id
_entity_poly.type
_entity_poly.pdbx_seq_one_letter_code
_entity_poly.pdbx_strand_id
1 'polypeptide(L)'
;MNLFEEKDGSYVSRMQSFIIFEPASIRVNDEDILFRGEEIVKFYEDFMDKIEASGNDIQEQILSNRLSKIGHMLDLIQNFEDVIVSKFFDRIWRRYAYISHLGESFIDLKTFLTYFPEYDKQDSNLVANRFDTVVKTIDTGSDDEDEEEDGENNEETSDDASLDESFEEEKESSPEEN
;
A
#
# COMPACT_ATOMS: atom_id res chain seq x y z
N MET A 1 -23.64 8.23 -14.90
CA MET A 1 -22.60 7.63 -15.75
C MET A 1 -21.42 7.48 -14.80
N ASN A 2 -21.07 6.24 -14.42
CA ASN A 2 -20.03 5.99 -13.42
C ASN A 2 -18.68 6.39 -14.02
N LEU A 3 -17.95 7.31 -13.39
CA LEU A 3 -16.75 7.91 -13.99
C LEU A 3 -15.61 6.88 -14.13
N PHE A 4 -15.67 5.81 -13.33
CA PHE A 4 -14.65 4.76 -13.28
C PHE A 4 -15.02 3.47 -14.04
N GLU A 5 -16.22 3.36 -14.61
CA GLU A 5 -16.61 2.20 -15.45
C GLU A 5 -15.93 2.22 -16.84
N GLU A 6 -15.51 3.40 -17.35
CA GLU A 6 -14.81 3.51 -18.64
C GLU A 6 -13.31 3.17 -18.55
N LYS A 7 -12.74 3.07 -17.34
CA LYS A 7 -11.34 2.73 -17.13
C LYS A 7 -11.23 1.23 -16.84
N ASP A 8 -10.32 0.54 -17.54
CA ASP A 8 -10.00 -0.88 -17.33
C ASP A 8 -9.95 -1.22 -15.82
N GLY A 9 -10.64 -2.27 -15.36
CA GLY A 9 -10.69 -2.64 -13.93
C GLY A 9 -9.31 -2.85 -13.28
N SER A 10 -8.29 -3.09 -14.10
CA SER A 10 -6.87 -3.07 -13.71
C SER A 10 -6.40 -1.69 -13.21
N TYR A 11 -6.88 -0.59 -13.80
CA TYR A 11 -6.58 0.79 -13.42
C TYR A 11 -7.13 1.17 -12.05
N VAL A 12 -8.35 0.74 -11.71
CA VAL A 12 -8.94 1.07 -10.41
C VAL A 12 -8.25 0.26 -9.29
N SER A 13 -7.88 -0.98 -9.57
CA SER A 13 -7.24 -1.87 -8.59
C SER A 13 -5.78 -1.50 -8.26
N ARG A 14 -5.12 -0.70 -9.12
CA ARG A 14 -3.72 -0.27 -8.91
C ARG A 14 -3.57 1.08 -8.21
N MET A 15 -4.69 1.75 -7.98
CA MET A 15 -4.77 3.05 -7.35
C MET A 15 -4.78 2.91 -5.84
N GLN A 16 -3.88 3.60 -5.14
CA GLN A 16 -3.68 3.45 -3.70
C GLN A 16 -3.71 4.81 -3.00
N SER A 17 -4.39 4.87 -1.86
CA SER A 17 -4.38 5.99 -0.92
C SER A 17 -3.48 5.66 0.30
N PHE A 18 -2.99 6.71 0.96
CA PHE A 18 -2.09 6.66 2.10
C PHE A 18 -2.65 7.46 3.26
N ILE A 19 -2.42 6.97 4.48
CA ILE A 19 -2.61 7.76 5.70
C ILE A 19 -1.24 8.25 6.17
N ILE A 20 -1.13 9.54 6.44
CA ILE A 20 0.13 10.21 6.73
C ILE A 20 -0.06 11.01 8.02
N PHE A 21 0.89 10.84 8.93
CA PHE A 21 0.89 11.43 10.27
C PHE A 21 1.94 12.56 10.37
N GLU A 22 1.88 13.35 11.44
CA GLU A 22 2.90 14.34 11.75
C GLU A 22 4.28 13.71 12.02
N PRO A 23 5.39 14.38 11.62
CA PRO A 23 5.48 15.64 10.87
C PRO A 23 5.57 15.42 9.35
N ALA A 24 5.14 14.28 8.84
CA ALA A 24 5.26 13.95 7.42
C ALA A 24 4.10 14.51 6.59
N SER A 25 3.00 14.91 7.20
CA SER A 25 1.81 15.44 6.54
C SER A 25 2.00 16.87 5.99
N ILE A 26 2.74 17.74 6.69
CA ILE A 26 3.13 19.10 6.21
C ILE A 26 3.87 19.10 4.86
N ARG A 27 4.39 17.94 4.45
CA ARG A 27 5.09 17.74 3.19
C ARG A 27 4.16 17.49 2.00
N VAL A 28 2.88 17.21 2.25
CA VAL A 28 1.89 16.87 1.22
C VAL A 28 1.13 18.12 0.77
N ASN A 29 0.90 18.25 -0.54
CA ASN A 29 0.17 19.38 -1.09
C ASN A 29 -1.32 19.24 -0.81
N ASP A 30 -2.00 20.34 -0.50
CA ASP A 30 -3.45 20.33 -0.21
C ASP A 30 -4.30 19.75 -1.35
N GLU A 31 -3.87 19.93 -2.61
CA GLU A 31 -4.54 19.36 -3.79
C GLU A 31 -4.52 17.83 -3.83
N ASP A 32 -3.58 17.21 -3.11
CA ASP A 32 -3.35 15.77 -3.06
C ASP A 32 -4.01 15.12 -1.83
N ILE A 33 -4.73 15.90 -1.02
CA ILE A 33 -5.37 15.44 0.21
C ILE A 33 -6.85 15.18 -0.06
N LEU A 34 -7.33 14.04 0.45
CA LEU A 34 -8.74 13.65 0.40
C LEU A 34 -9.46 14.00 1.70
N PHE A 35 -8.86 13.66 2.85
CA PHE A 35 -9.38 13.99 4.18
C PHE A 35 -8.26 14.53 5.07
N ARG A 36 -8.61 15.38 6.02
CA ARG A 36 -7.69 15.91 7.04
C ARG A 36 -8.40 15.97 8.39
N GLY A 37 -7.65 15.78 9.48
CA GLY A 37 -8.20 16.10 10.80
C GLY A 37 -9.20 15.06 11.30
N GLU A 38 -10.18 15.56 12.07
CA GLU A 38 -11.26 14.76 12.64
C GLU A 38 -12.13 14.03 11.60
N GLU A 39 -12.14 14.48 10.34
CA GLU A 39 -12.86 13.79 9.26
C GLU A 39 -12.32 12.37 9.04
N ILE A 40 -11.04 12.14 9.31
CA ILE A 40 -10.39 10.83 9.16
C ILE A 40 -10.91 9.85 10.20
N VAL A 41 -11.13 10.32 11.43
CA VAL A 41 -11.66 9.48 12.52
C VAL A 41 -13.07 9.02 12.17
N LYS A 42 -13.93 9.96 11.77
CA LYS A 42 -15.30 9.64 11.32
C LYS A 42 -15.31 8.70 10.12
N PHE A 43 -14.45 8.98 9.13
CA PHE A 43 -14.31 8.11 7.97
C PHE A 43 -13.86 6.70 8.35
N TYR A 44 -12.90 6.58 9.27
CA TYR A 44 -12.40 5.30 9.76
C TYR A 44 -13.49 4.51 10.50
N GLU A 45 -14.21 5.15 11.42
CA GLU A 45 -15.33 4.54 12.15
C GLU A 45 -16.42 4.06 11.19
N ASP A 46 -16.87 4.94 10.29
CA ASP A 46 -17.86 4.60 9.25
C ASP A 46 -17.39 3.43 8.37
N PHE A 47 -16.08 3.34 8.12
CA PHE A 47 -15.53 2.27 7.32
C PHE A 47 -15.51 0.93 8.06
N MET A 48 -15.10 0.93 9.33
CA MET A 48 -15.13 -0.27 10.18
C MET A 48 -16.55 -0.80 10.33
N ASP A 49 -17.52 0.08 10.59
CA ASP A 49 -18.94 -0.28 10.70
C ASP A 49 -19.46 -0.96 9.43
N LYS A 50 -19.07 -0.45 8.25
CA LYS A 50 -19.48 -1.03 6.96
C LYS A 50 -18.84 -2.41 6.71
N ILE A 51 -17.60 -2.63 7.13
CA ILE A 51 -16.93 -3.94 7.02
C ILE A 51 -17.58 -4.97 7.95
N GLU A 52 -17.90 -4.57 9.18
CA GLU A 52 -18.58 -5.45 10.13
C GLU A 52 -19.98 -5.84 9.64
N ALA A 53 -20.67 -4.93 8.92
CA ALA A 53 -21.98 -5.18 8.35
C ALA A 53 -21.97 -6.07 7.10
N SER A 54 -20.87 -6.13 6.34
CA SER A 54 -20.82 -6.79 5.03
C SER A 54 -20.58 -8.31 5.12
N GLY A 55 -20.01 -8.81 6.22
CA GLY A 55 -19.91 -10.24 6.49
C GLY A 55 -18.58 -10.68 7.12
N ASN A 56 -18.33 -11.99 7.06
CA ASN A 56 -17.09 -12.63 7.53
C ASN A 56 -16.36 -13.31 6.36
N ASP A 57 -16.24 -12.64 5.21
CA ASP A 57 -15.38 -13.13 4.13
C ASP A 57 -13.89 -12.98 4.51
N ILE A 58 -13.05 -13.85 3.96
CA ILE A 58 -11.60 -13.82 4.18
C ILE A 58 -11.03 -12.45 3.75
N GLN A 59 -11.54 -11.88 2.66
CA GLN A 59 -11.10 -10.55 2.19
C GLN A 59 -11.44 -9.44 3.20
N GLU A 60 -12.62 -9.52 3.82
CA GLU A 60 -13.08 -8.57 4.84
C GLU A 60 -12.25 -8.69 6.12
N GLN A 61 -11.89 -9.91 6.52
CA GLN A 61 -10.98 -10.14 7.65
C GLN A 61 -9.57 -9.57 7.40
N ILE A 62 -9.04 -9.76 6.19
CA ILE A 62 -7.74 -9.16 5.81
C ILE A 62 -7.82 -7.64 5.86
N LEU A 63 -8.91 -7.06 5.33
CA LEU A 63 -9.12 -5.62 5.33
C LEU A 63 -9.30 -5.06 6.75
N SER A 64 -10.10 -5.71 7.57
CA SER A 64 -10.33 -5.36 8.98
C SER A 64 -9.03 -5.40 9.79
N ASN A 65 -8.20 -6.42 9.62
CA ASN A 65 -6.90 -6.50 10.29
C ASN A 65 -5.97 -5.34 9.88
N ARG A 66 -5.94 -5.00 8.58
CA ARG A 66 -5.15 -3.88 8.08
C ARG A 66 -5.63 -2.55 8.64
N LEU A 67 -6.94 -2.33 8.67
CA LEU A 67 -7.55 -1.11 9.21
C LEU A 67 -7.38 -1.03 10.73
N SER A 68 -7.49 -2.13 11.46
CA SER A 68 -7.26 -2.16 12.91
C SER A 68 -5.86 -1.65 13.28
N LYS A 69 -4.83 -1.97 12.46
CA LYS A 69 -3.49 -1.38 12.63
C LYS A 69 -3.53 0.16 12.51
N ILE A 70 -4.30 0.68 11.56
CA ILE A 70 -4.49 2.13 11.40
C ILE A 70 -5.25 2.73 12.57
N GLY A 71 -6.31 2.06 13.04
CA GLY A 71 -7.06 2.46 14.24
C GLY A 71 -6.16 2.60 15.46
N HIS A 72 -5.31 1.59 15.72
CA HIS A 72 -4.33 1.67 16.80
C HIS A 72 -3.35 2.84 16.64
N MET A 73 -2.96 3.21 15.42
CA MET A 73 -2.13 4.39 15.21
C MET A 73 -2.91 5.68 15.46
N LEU A 74 -4.19 5.74 15.08
CA LEU A 74 -5.06 6.88 15.38
C LEU A 74 -5.27 7.07 16.89
N ASP A 75 -5.45 5.99 17.64
CA ASP A 75 -5.64 6.02 19.11
C ASP A 75 -4.43 6.61 19.86
N LEU A 76 -3.23 6.53 19.27
CA LEU A 76 -2.00 7.05 19.87
C LEU A 76 -1.83 8.56 19.70
N ILE A 77 -2.67 9.19 18.89
CA ILE A 77 -2.51 10.59 18.49
C ILE A 77 -3.33 11.48 19.41
N GLN A 78 -2.69 12.56 19.88
CA GLN A 78 -3.34 13.56 20.74
C GLN A 78 -3.97 14.71 19.94
N ASN A 79 -3.46 14.98 18.73
CA ASN A 79 -3.99 15.99 17.82
C ASN A 79 -4.13 15.42 16.40
N PHE A 80 -5.37 15.36 15.91
CA PHE A 80 -5.67 14.85 14.57
C PHE A 80 -5.51 15.89 13.46
N GLU A 81 -5.42 17.19 13.77
CA GLU A 81 -5.45 18.30 12.80
C GLU A 81 -4.51 18.09 11.61
N ASP A 82 -3.37 17.46 11.88
CA ASP A 82 -2.31 17.26 10.90
C ASP A 82 -2.20 15.80 10.42
N VAL A 83 -3.17 14.95 10.74
CA VAL A 83 -3.31 13.64 10.10
C VAL A 83 -4.04 13.84 8.78
N ILE A 84 -3.55 13.20 7.72
CA ILE A 84 -4.16 13.30 6.39
C ILE A 84 -4.39 11.91 5.78
N VAL A 85 -5.43 11.80 4.97
CA VAL A 85 -5.60 10.71 4.01
C VAL A 85 -5.44 11.30 2.62
N SER A 86 -4.53 10.72 1.85
CA SER A 86 -4.21 11.18 0.51
C SER A 86 -5.30 10.80 -0.49
N LYS A 87 -5.37 11.53 -1.60
CA LYS A 87 -6.02 11.05 -2.83
C LYS A 87 -5.38 9.76 -3.32
N PHE A 88 -6.01 9.13 -4.31
CA PHE A 88 -5.54 7.89 -4.90
C PHE A 88 -4.48 8.14 -5.97
N PHE A 89 -3.37 7.42 -5.86
CA PHE A 89 -2.23 7.51 -6.77
C PHE A 89 -2.04 6.22 -7.56
N ASP A 90 -1.68 6.37 -8.83
CA ASP A 90 -1.35 5.25 -9.70
C ASP A 90 0.04 4.72 -9.36
N ARG A 91 0.14 3.44 -8.94
CA ARG A 91 1.38 2.68 -8.68
C ARG A 91 2.64 3.54 -8.47
N ILE A 92 2.85 3.83 -7.19
CA ILE A 92 3.94 4.50 -6.48
C ILE A 92 5.39 4.37 -7.02
N TRP A 93 5.74 3.32 -7.78
CA TRP A 93 7.14 2.95 -8.04
C TRP A 93 7.94 3.86 -8.98
N ARG A 94 7.32 4.85 -9.66
CA ARG A 94 8.08 5.73 -10.58
C ARG A 94 7.77 7.22 -10.52
N ARG A 95 6.57 7.64 -10.07
CA ARG A 95 6.15 9.06 -10.12
C ARG A 95 5.76 9.68 -8.77
N TYR A 96 5.46 8.87 -7.76
CA TYR A 96 5.01 9.35 -6.45
C TYR A 96 5.75 8.68 -5.30
N ALA A 97 7.04 8.34 -5.49
CA ALA A 97 7.89 7.79 -4.43
C ALA A 97 7.80 8.64 -3.15
N TYR A 98 7.65 9.96 -3.32
CA TYR A 98 7.51 10.88 -2.22
C TYR A 98 6.39 10.51 -1.24
N ILE A 99 5.15 10.34 -1.67
CA ILE A 99 4.03 10.18 -0.72
C ILE A 99 4.02 8.81 -0.03
N SER A 100 4.49 7.77 -0.72
CA SER A 100 4.62 6.43 -0.13
C SER A 100 5.68 6.31 0.95
N HIS A 101 6.66 7.23 0.96
CA HIS A 101 7.66 7.28 2.02
C HIS A 101 7.22 8.13 3.21
N LEU A 102 6.10 8.87 3.08
CA LEU A 102 5.60 9.75 4.12
C LEU A 102 4.58 9.07 5.04
N GLY A 103 3.89 8.02 4.56
CA GLY A 103 2.86 7.37 5.36
C GLY A 103 2.60 5.93 4.99
N GLU A 104 1.58 5.40 5.64
CA GLU A 104 1.21 3.99 5.56
C GLU A 104 0.14 3.79 4.49
N SER A 105 0.26 2.69 3.76
CA SER A 105 -0.71 2.33 2.72
C SER A 105 -2.08 2.11 3.37
N PHE A 106 -3.09 2.89 2.97
CA PHE A 106 -4.41 2.86 3.62
C PHE A 106 -5.41 1.95 2.92
N ILE A 107 -5.84 2.31 1.70
CA ILE A 107 -6.83 1.54 0.92
C ILE A 107 -6.66 1.75 -0.59
N ASP A 108 -6.98 0.73 -1.39
CA ASP A 108 -7.06 0.86 -2.84
C ASP A 108 -8.41 1.42 -3.31
N LEU A 109 -8.44 2.05 -4.49
CA LEU A 109 -9.64 2.74 -4.98
C LEU A 109 -10.81 1.78 -5.21
N LYS A 110 -10.56 0.54 -5.62
CA LYS A 110 -11.63 -0.44 -5.88
C LYS A 110 -12.34 -0.79 -4.58
N THR A 111 -11.59 -1.09 -3.53
CA THR A 111 -12.14 -1.37 -2.21
C THR A 111 -12.86 -0.13 -1.68
N PHE A 112 -12.26 1.06 -1.80
CA PHE A 112 -12.90 2.30 -1.37
C PHE A 112 -14.27 2.53 -2.03
N LEU A 113 -14.37 2.40 -3.35
CA LEU A 113 -15.63 2.58 -4.07
C LEU A 113 -16.66 1.47 -3.79
N THR A 114 -16.21 0.28 -3.35
CA THR A 114 -17.10 -0.80 -2.93
C THR A 114 -17.86 -0.44 -1.65
N TYR A 115 -17.19 0.18 -0.68
CA TYR A 115 -17.79 0.59 0.59
C TYR A 115 -18.40 1.99 0.55
N PHE A 116 -17.89 2.87 -0.32
CA PHE A 116 -18.32 4.26 -0.44
C PHE A 116 -18.71 4.62 -1.90
N PRO A 117 -19.74 3.97 -2.47
CA PRO A 117 -20.15 4.18 -3.86
C PRO A 117 -20.67 5.60 -4.16
N GLU A 118 -21.00 6.38 -3.14
CA GLU A 118 -21.37 7.79 -3.25
C GLU A 118 -20.28 8.66 -3.89
N TYR A 119 -19.01 8.29 -3.71
CA TYR A 119 -17.86 9.04 -4.25
C TYR A 119 -17.59 8.75 -5.73
N ASP A 120 -18.18 7.70 -6.32
CA ASP A 120 -18.14 7.45 -7.78
C ASP A 120 -19.10 8.39 -8.53
N LYS A 121 -20.19 8.80 -7.88
CA LYS A 121 -21.28 9.57 -8.50
C LYS A 121 -21.08 11.07 -8.40
N GLN A 122 -20.44 11.51 -7.34
CA GLN A 122 -19.92 12.85 -7.24
C GLN A 122 -18.65 12.86 -8.09
N ASP A 123 -18.45 13.87 -8.94
CA ASP A 123 -17.20 14.09 -9.71
C ASP A 123 -16.04 14.47 -8.74
N SER A 124 -15.93 13.71 -7.66
CA SER A 124 -14.97 13.84 -6.60
C SER A 124 -13.64 13.56 -7.27
N ASN A 125 -12.76 14.55 -7.23
CA ASN A 125 -11.40 14.46 -7.71
C ASN A 125 -10.61 13.52 -6.77
N LEU A 126 -10.97 12.24 -6.76
CA LEU A 126 -10.44 11.17 -5.90
C LEU A 126 -9.03 10.79 -6.30
N VAL A 127 -8.72 10.91 -7.59
CA VAL A 127 -7.42 10.55 -8.15
C VAL A 127 -6.55 11.80 -8.21
N ALA A 128 -5.31 11.69 -7.74
CA ALA A 128 -4.34 12.75 -7.88
C ALA A 128 -3.96 12.92 -9.36
N ASN A 129 -4.24 14.10 -9.92
CA ASN A 129 -3.96 14.43 -11.32
C ASN A 129 -2.62 15.17 -11.45
N ARG A 130 -1.50 14.58 -11.01
CA ARG A 130 -0.18 15.08 -11.40
C ARG A 130 0.35 14.23 -12.55
N PHE A 131 0.13 14.72 -13.77
CA PHE A 131 1.09 14.45 -14.82
C PHE A 131 2.30 15.32 -14.50
N ASP A 132 3.44 14.73 -14.14
CA ASP A 132 4.69 15.46 -13.94
C ASP A 132 4.99 16.35 -15.15
N THR A 133 4.76 17.65 -15.01
CA THR A 133 5.33 18.65 -15.90
C THR A 133 6.77 18.99 -15.50
N VAL A 134 7.35 18.30 -14.51
CA VAL A 134 8.68 18.59 -13.96
C VAL A 134 9.54 17.31 -13.86
N VAL A 135 9.89 16.76 -15.02
CA VAL A 135 11.21 16.14 -15.24
C VAL A 135 11.78 16.75 -16.52
N LYS A 136 12.01 18.07 -16.48
CA LYS A 136 12.79 18.81 -17.47
C LYS A 136 13.67 19.82 -16.75
N THR A 137 14.61 19.32 -15.95
CA THR A 137 15.91 19.95 -15.66
C THR A 137 16.69 19.01 -14.75
N ILE A 138 17.94 18.70 -15.14
CA ILE A 138 18.88 17.70 -14.59
C ILE A 138 18.61 16.30 -15.17
N ASP A 139 19.40 15.73 -16.10
CA ASP A 139 20.80 15.95 -16.43
C ASP A 139 21.02 15.80 -17.95
N THR A 140 21.73 16.77 -18.52
CA THR A 140 22.33 16.66 -19.86
C THR A 140 23.55 15.77 -19.73
N GLY A 141 23.34 14.46 -19.80
CA GLY A 141 24.39 13.46 -19.91
C GLY A 141 24.04 12.53 -21.05
N SER A 142 24.43 12.93 -22.25
CA SER A 142 24.65 12.01 -23.36
C SER A 142 25.57 10.89 -22.89
N ASP A 143 25.15 9.65 -23.07
CA ASP A 143 26.04 8.56 -23.49
C ASP A 143 25.14 7.47 -24.08
N ASP A 144 24.95 7.61 -25.39
CA ASP A 144 24.70 6.49 -26.29
C ASP A 144 25.95 5.62 -26.28
N GLU A 145 25.94 4.48 -25.61
CA GLU A 145 26.78 3.34 -25.99
C GLU A 145 25.95 2.06 -25.89
N ASP A 146 25.37 1.72 -27.03
CA ASP A 146 25.06 0.35 -27.44
C ASP A 146 26.37 -0.46 -27.41
N GLU A 147 26.47 -1.50 -26.59
CA GLU A 147 27.33 -2.64 -26.92
C GLU A 147 26.63 -3.97 -26.64
N GLU A 148 26.64 -4.77 -27.69
CA GLU A 148 26.02 -6.07 -27.94
C GLU A 148 26.77 -7.24 -27.27
N GLU A 149 26.20 -8.43 -27.49
CA GLU A 149 26.46 -9.80 -27.01
C GLU A 149 27.90 -10.37 -26.92
N ASP A 150 27.90 -11.61 -26.38
CA ASP A 150 28.91 -12.69 -26.39
C ASP A 150 29.87 -12.72 -25.18
N GLY A 151 30.14 -13.85 -24.53
CA GLY A 151 30.00 -15.25 -24.90
C GLY A 151 31.20 -16.01 -24.30
N GLU A 152 30.93 -17.11 -23.61
CA GLU A 152 31.86 -18.21 -23.25
C GLU A 152 33.03 -17.99 -22.25
N ASN A 153 33.01 -18.78 -21.16
CA ASN A 153 34.05 -19.76 -20.79
C ASN A 153 33.64 -20.50 -19.48
N ASN A 154 33.20 -21.77 -19.56
CA ASN A 154 33.97 -23.03 -19.37
C ASN A 154 34.53 -23.21 -17.95
N GLU A 155 33.99 -24.13 -17.13
CA GLU A 155 34.23 -25.60 -17.03
C GLU A 155 34.96 -25.90 -15.71
N GLU A 156 34.27 -26.52 -14.76
CA GLU A 156 34.56 -27.84 -14.15
C GLU A 156 35.85 -27.93 -13.31
N THR A 157 35.85 -28.42 -12.06
CA THR A 157 35.70 -29.85 -11.75
C THR A 157 35.76 -30.11 -10.22
N SER A 158 35.02 -31.16 -9.80
CA SER A 158 35.31 -32.20 -8.78
C SER A 158 35.63 -31.77 -7.33
N ASP A 159 34.79 -32.09 -6.35
CA ASP A 159 34.63 -33.38 -5.62
C ASP A 159 35.38 -33.34 -4.28
N ASP A 160 34.67 -33.36 -3.15
CA ASP A 160 34.92 -34.35 -2.09
C ASP A 160 33.75 -34.42 -1.10
N ALA A 161 33.46 -35.66 -0.72
CA ALA A 161 32.30 -36.10 0.01
C ALA A 161 32.48 -35.99 1.54
N SER A 162 31.37 -35.90 2.28
CA SER A 162 31.03 -36.91 3.29
C SER A 162 29.67 -36.61 3.94
N LEU A 163 28.85 -37.67 3.97
CA LEU A 163 27.64 -37.81 4.79
C LEU A 163 27.97 -37.69 6.27
N ASP A 164 27.04 -37.16 7.06
CA ASP A 164 26.66 -37.86 8.30
C ASP A 164 25.18 -37.62 8.64
N GLU A 165 24.47 -38.73 8.83
CA GLU A 165 23.10 -38.80 9.33
C GLU A 165 23.14 -38.77 10.86
N SER A 166 22.30 -37.98 11.51
CA SER A 166 21.73 -38.41 12.80
C SER A 166 20.38 -37.77 13.04
N PHE A 167 19.40 -38.62 12.79
CA PHE A 167 18.02 -38.57 13.20
C PHE A 167 17.99 -38.90 14.71
N GLU A 168 17.53 -37.98 15.56
CA GLU A 168 17.12 -38.33 16.93
C GLU A 168 15.66 -37.93 17.14
N GLU A 169 14.86 -39.00 17.25
CA GLU A 169 13.46 -39.06 17.61
C GLU A 169 13.41 -39.25 19.13
N GLU A 170 12.95 -38.27 19.91
CA GLU A 170 12.56 -38.51 21.31
C GLU A 170 11.04 -38.38 21.47
N LYS A 171 10.43 -39.53 21.77
CA LYS A 171 9.05 -39.70 22.20
C LYS A 171 8.91 -39.47 23.71
N GLU A 172 7.80 -38.81 24.04
CA GLU A 172 6.88 -39.02 25.17
C GLU A 172 7.45 -39.31 26.58
N SER A 173 7.10 -38.44 27.52
CA SER A 173 6.61 -38.91 28.82
C SER A 173 5.30 -38.21 29.19
N SER A 174 4.28 -39.03 29.45
CA SER A 174 2.98 -38.66 29.99
C SER A 174 3.06 -38.42 31.51
N PRO A 175 2.03 -37.81 32.13
CA PRO A 175 2.10 -37.27 33.49
C PRO A 175 1.80 -38.33 34.56
N GLU A 176 2.43 -38.20 35.73
CA GLU A 176 2.00 -38.85 36.98
C GLU A 176 1.67 -37.83 38.06
N GLU A 177 0.76 -38.26 38.93
CA GLU A 177 -0.14 -37.54 39.82
C GLU A 177 0.52 -36.83 41.02
N ASN A 178 -0.11 -35.74 41.46
CA ASN A 178 -0.54 -35.53 42.85
C ASN A 178 -1.58 -34.42 42.95
#